data_AF-A0A1Y3BMY0-F1
#
_entry.id   AF-A0A1Y3BMY0-F1
#
_cell.length_a   1.000
_cell.length_b   1.000
_cell.length_c   1.000
_cell.angle_alpha   90.00
_cell.angle_beta   90.00
_cell.angle_gamma   90.00
#
_symmetry.space_group_name_H-M   'P 1'
#
loop_
_entity.id
_entity.type
_entity.pdbx_description
1 polymer ?
#
loop_
_entity_poly.entity_id
_entity_poly.type
_entity_poly.pdbx_seq_one_letter_code
_entity_poly.pdbx_strand_id
1 'polypeptide(L)'
;MNNLENLEMIANFRIRNVFAYSMNENPITLDPFQVEICMARRKSITIGLLHSDKFSILKEMNVNEQPLLMAMDGHFICMASANNYFMINWENGSSQLLCGNPGETYSLPICKYISRNEFLIDGPSHLGVFVKTSGISERPPINW
;
A
#
# COMPACT_ATOMS: atom_id res chain seq x y z
N MET A 1 -25.31 -11.33 -20.03
CA MET A 1 -25.43 -10.81 -18.66
C MET A 1 -24.68 -11.78 -17.76
N ASN A 2 -23.52 -11.39 -17.24
CA ASN A 2 -22.78 -12.24 -16.30
C ASN A 2 -23.52 -12.19 -14.96
N ASN A 3 -24.02 -13.35 -14.53
CA ASN A 3 -24.73 -13.49 -13.27
C ASN A 3 -23.71 -13.41 -12.13
N LEU A 4 -23.69 -12.28 -11.41
CA LEU A 4 -22.83 -12.06 -10.24
C LEU A 4 -23.38 -12.71 -8.96
N GLU A 5 -24.54 -13.35 -9.00
CA GLU A 5 -25.19 -13.92 -7.81
C GLU A 5 -24.51 -15.21 -7.31
N ASN A 6 -23.63 -15.83 -8.11
CA ASN A 6 -22.86 -17.00 -7.73
C ASN A 6 -21.36 -16.75 -7.91
N LEU A 7 -20.75 -16.09 -6.92
CA LEU A 7 -19.30 -16.00 -6.80
C LEU A 7 -18.79 -17.20 -6.00
N GLU A 8 -18.16 -18.15 -6.68
CA GLU A 8 -17.44 -19.24 -6.02
C GLU A 8 -16.02 -18.78 -5.66
N MET A 9 -15.52 -19.19 -4.49
CA MET A 9 -14.15 -18.94 -4.09
C MET A 9 -13.21 -19.81 -4.95
N ILE A 10 -12.46 -19.17 -5.85
CA ILE A 10 -11.56 -19.87 -6.79
C ILE A 10 -10.22 -20.25 -6.13
N ALA A 11 -9.82 -19.55 -5.07
CA ALA A 11 -8.50 -19.70 -4.45
C ALA A 11 -8.52 -20.62 -3.22
N ASN A 12 -7.67 -21.65 -3.21
CA ASN A 12 -7.46 -22.57 -2.07
C ASN A 12 -6.18 -22.30 -1.26
N PHE A 13 -5.46 -21.20 -1.53
CA PHE A 13 -4.28 -20.84 -0.75
C PHE A 13 -4.64 -19.93 0.42
N ARG A 14 -3.91 -20.06 1.53
CA ARG A 14 -4.12 -19.25 2.74
C ARG A 14 -2.84 -18.51 3.09
N ILE A 15 -2.90 -17.19 3.03
CA ILE A 15 -1.81 -16.33 3.51
C ILE A 15 -2.06 -16.01 4.99
N ARG A 16 -1.02 -16.13 5.82
CA ARG A 16 -1.09 -15.92 7.27
C ARG A 16 -0.19 -14.77 7.70
N ASN A 17 -0.47 -14.24 8.89
CA ASN A 17 0.34 -13.20 9.54
C ASN A 17 0.46 -11.90 8.72
N VAL A 18 -0.60 -11.56 7.98
CA VAL A 18 -0.72 -10.31 7.23
C VAL A 18 -1.45 -9.30 8.10
N PHE A 19 -0.82 -8.15 8.35
CA PHE A 19 -1.38 -7.06 9.17
C PHE A 19 -2.07 -5.99 8.33
N ALA A 20 -1.58 -5.78 7.10
CA ALA A 20 -2.13 -4.85 6.12
C ALA A 20 -1.80 -5.38 4.71
N TYR A 21 -2.58 -5.00 3.72
CA TYR A 21 -2.32 -5.31 2.32
C TYR A 21 -2.86 -4.20 1.43
N SER A 22 -2.34 -4.11 0.21
CA SER A 22 -2.88 -3.25 -0.84
C SER A 22 -2.76 -3.94 -2.18
N MET A 23 -3.75 -3.73 -3.04
CA MET A 23 -3.60 -3.98 -4.47
C MET A 23 -2.77 -2.87 -5.10
N ASN A 24 -2.02 -3.19 -6.15
CA ASN A 24 -1.38 -2.19 -6.99
C ASN A 24 -2.37 -1.66 -8.02
N GLU A 25 -2.68 -0.37 -7.92
CA GLU A 25 -3.61 0.32 -8.83
C GLU A 25 -2.99 0.61 -10.21
N ASN A 26 -1.67 0.54 -10.32
CA ASN A 26 -0.94 0.61 -11.59
C ASN A 26 0.10 -0.53 -11.61
N PRO A 27 -0.33 -1.79 -11.80
CA PRO A 27 0.55 -2.94 -11.72
C PRO A 27 1.64 -2.92 -12.79
N ILE A 28 2.80 -3.48 -12.46
CA ILE A 28 3.93 -3.57 -13.40
C ILE A 28 3.76 -4.75 -14.36
N THR A 29 3.05 -5.79 -13.93
CA THR A 29 2.72 -6.92 -14.81
C THR A 29 1.83 -6.46 -15.98
N LEU A 30 2.11 -7.00 -17.17
CA LEU A 30 1.32 -6.78 -18.37
C LEU A 30 0.20 -7.82 -18.53
N ASP A 31 0.15 -8.82 -17.65
CA ASP A 31 -0.85 -9.87 -17.67
C ASP A 31 -2.16 -9.37 -17.03
N PRO A 32 -3.26 -9.20 -17.80
CA PRO A 32 -4.53 -8.68 -17.29
C PRO A 32 -5.25 -9.66 -16.34
N PHE A 33 -4.79 -10.90 -16.22
CA PHE A 33 -5.34 -11.90 -15.31
C PHE A 33 -4.54 -12.01 -14.01
N GLN A 34 -3.51 -11.17 -13.84
CA GLN A 34 -2.70 -11.11 -12.63
C GLN A 34 -3.01 -9.87 -11.81
N VAL A 35 -3.11 -10.08 -10.50
CA VAL A 35 -3.24 -8.99 -9.53
C VAL A 35 -1.94 -8.87 -8.77
N GLU A 36 -1.27 -7.72 -8.89
CA GLU A 36 -0.09 -7.40 -8.09
C GLU A 36 -0.52 -6.81 -6.74
N ILE A 37 -0.01 -7.37 -5.65
CA ILE A 37 -0.35 -6.95 -4.29
C ILE A 37 0.91 -6.78 -3.44
N CYS A 38 0.84 -5.90 -2.45
CA CYS A 38 1.75 -5.91 -1.31
C CYS A 38 1.03 -6.40 -0.05
N MET A 39 1.79 -7.06 0.82
CA MET A 39 1.31 -7.55 2.11
C MET A 39 2.34 -7.24 3.18
N ALA A 40 1.89 -6.62 4.26
CA ALA A 40 2.68 -6.31 5.43
C ALA A 40 2.67 -7.48 6.40
N ARG A 41 3.86 -7.89 6.80
CA ARG A 41 4.13 -8.66 8.01
C ARG A 41 4.78 -7.74 9.04
N ARG A 42 5.01 -8.24 10.26
CA ARG A 42 5.48 -7.42 11.39
C ARG A 42 6.70 -6.53 11.08
N LYS A 43 7.66 -6.99 10.27
CA LYS A 43 8.87 -6.24 9.88
C LYS A 43 9.24 -6.39 8.41
N SER A 44 8.31 -6.86 7.57
CA SER A 44 8.57 -7.01 6.14
C SER A 44 7.33 -6.69 5.31
N ILE A 45 7.57 -6.28 4.08
CA ILE A 45 6.55 -6.18 3.03
C ILE A 45 6.89 -7.22 1.97
N THR A 46 5.91 -8.01 1.58
CA THR A 46 6.02 -8.95 0.46
C THR A 46 5.21 -8.43 -0.72
N ILE A 47 5.85 -8.33 -1.89
CA ILE A 47 5.22 -8.08 -3.18
C ILE A 47 4.97 -9.43 -3.84
N GLY A 48 3.78 -9.62 -4.39
CA GLY A 48 3.47 -10.84 -5.12
C GLY A 48 2.38 -10.66 -6.15
N LEU A 49 2.25 -11.69 -6.97
CA LEU A 49 1.26 -11.81 -8.01
C LEU A 49 0.27 -12.89 -7.63
N LEU A 50 -1.01 -12.55 -7.71
CA LEU A 50 -2.11 -13.48 -7.60
C LEU A 50 -2.64 -13.80 -9.01
N HIS A 51 -2.68 -15.07 -9.35
CA HIS A 51 -3.26 -15.58 -10.58
C HIS A 51 -4.09 -16.83 -10.29
N SER A 52 -5.41 -16.73 -10.47
CA SER A 52 -6.36 -17.81 -10.15
C SER A 52 -6.20 -18.32 -8.70
N ASP A 53 -5.60 -19.50 -8.52
CA ASP A 53 -5.36 -20.17 -7.25
C ASP A 53 -3.88 -20.14 -6.80
N LYS A 54 -3.03 -19.39 -7.50
CA LYS A 54 -1.59 -19.32 -7.25
C LYS A 54 -1.19 -17.92 -6.79
N PHE A 55 -0.43 -17.90 -5.70
CA PHE A 55 0.25 -16.71 -5.23
C PHE A 55 1.77 -16.89 -5.39
N SER A 56 2.39 -16.01 -6.16
CA SER A 56 3.84 -16.00 -6.42
C SER A 56 4.47 -14.79 -5.77
N ILE A 57 5.53 -15.00 -4.99
CA ILE A 57 6.29 -13.90 -4.39
C ILE A 57 7.24 -13.33 -5.44
N LEU A 58 7.15 -12.03 -5.69
CA LEU A 58 8.08 -11.28 -6.53
C LEU A 58 9.26 -10.76 -5.72
N LYS A 59 8.97 -10.20 -4.54
CA LYS A 59 10.00 -9.60 -3.69
C LYS A 59 9.55 -9.62 -2.23
N GLU A 60 10.52 -9.72 -1.34
CA GLU A 60 10.32 -9.43 0.08
C GLU A 60 11.36 -8.39 0.51
N MET A 61 10.91 -7.42 1.29
CA MET A 61 11.74 -6.34 1.80
C MET A 61 11.49 -6.09 3.27
N ASN A 62 12.55 -5.80 4.01
CA ASN A 62 12.44 -5.43 5.42
C ASN A 62 12.04 -3.97 5.56
N VAL A 63 11.26 -3.68 6.59
CA VAL A 63 10.89 -2.32 6.98
C VAL A 63 11.25 -2.07 8.43
N ASN A 64 11.62 -0.83 8.74
CA ASN A 64 12.06 -0.44 10.08
C ASN A 64 10.89 -0.36 11.08
N GLU A 65 9.70 -0.08 10.58
CA GLU A 65 8.48 0.06 11.36
C GLU A 65 7.39 -0.86 10.83
N GLN A 66 6.54 -1.36 11.74
CA GLN A 66 5.42 -2.22 11.36
C GLN A 66 4.41 -1.41 10.54
N PRO A 67 4.07 -1.85 9.31
CA PRO A 67 3.04 -1.17 8.52
C PRO A 67 1.67 -1.36 9.17
N LEU A 68 0.90 -0.28 9.29
CA LEU A 68 -0.50 -0.27 9.72
C LEU A 68 -1.44 -0.20 8.51
N LEU A 69 -1.11 0.65 7.54
CA LEU A 69 -1.82 0.79 6.27
C LEU A 69 -0.82 1.01 5.15
N MET A 70 -1.22 0.62 3.95
CA MET A 70 -0.41 0.78 2.74
C MET A 70 -1.31 1.10 1.56
N ALA A 71 -0.76 1.81 0.58
CA ALA A 71 -1.32 1.98 -0.75
C ALA A 71 -0.20 1.82 -1.79
N MET A 72 -0.52 1.27 -2.96
CA MET A 72 0.46 1.00 -4.02
C MET A 72 0.17 1.74 -5.32
N ASP A 73 1.25 2.13 -6.00
CA ASP A 73 1.24 2.67 -7.35
C ASP A 73 2.54 2.30 -8.08
N GLY A 74 2.48 1.36 -9.02
CA GLY A 74 3.66 0.87 -9.74
C GLY A 74 4.72 0.33 -8.76
N HIS A 75 5.92 0.87 -8.83
CA HIS A 75 7.02 0.49 -7.96
C HIS A 75 6.96 1.10 -6.55
N PHE A 76 5.95 1.91 -6.25
CA PHE A 76 5.88 2.68 -5.02
C PHE A 76 4.81 2.18 -4.06
N ILE A 77 5.15 2.20 -2.77
CA ILE A 77 4.25 1.93 -1.66
C ILE A 77 4.26 3.16 -0.76
N CYS A 78 3.12 3.79 -0.60
CA CYS A 78 2.89 4.69 0.51
C CYS A 78 2.56 3.83 1.74
N MET A 79 3.27 4.03 2.84
CA MET A 79 3.14 3.22 4.05
C MET A 79 2.91 4.13 5.26
N ALA A 80 1.87 3.84 6.04
CA ALA A 80 1.67 4.40 7.36
C ALA A 80 2.14 3.39 8.43
N SER A 81 2.93 3.85 9.40
CA SER A 81 3.22 3.15 10.64
C SER A 81 2.54 3.85 11.82
N ALA A 82 2.77 3.35 13.03
CA ALA A 82 2.31 4.02 14.25
C ALA A 82 2.91 5.43 14.42
N ASN A 83 4.14 5.65 13.94
CA ASN A 83 4.88 6.89 14.22
C ASN A 83 5.11 7.74 12.98
N ASN A 84 5.09 7.16 11.78
CA ASN A 84 5.64 7.79 10.58
C ASN A 84 4.92 7.36 9.30
N TYR A 85 5.02 8.20 8.28
CA TYR A 85 4.68 7.87 6.91
C TYR A 85 5.93 7.72 6.07
N PHE A 86 5.93 6.75 5.15
CA PHE A 86 7.05 6.47 4.26
C PHE A 86 6.58 6.35 2.82
N MET A 87 7.45 6.77 1.91
CA MET A 87 7.39 6.41 0.50
C MET A 87 8.49 5.38 0.24
N ILE A 88 8.09 4.19 -0.19
CA ILE A 88 8.98 3.06 -0.41
C ILE A 88 8.98 2.74 -1.89
N ASN A 89 10.16 2.66 -2.51
CA ASN A 89 10.31 2.07 -3.83
C ASN A 89 10.71 0.61 -3.66
N TRP A 90 9.80 -0.32 -3.98
CA TRP A 90 10.06 -1.73 -3.80
C TRP A 90 11.00 -2.30 -4.86
N GLU A 91 11.19 -1.65 -6.01
CA GLU A 91 12.11 -2.11 -7.07
C GLU A 91 13.57 -2.04 -6.61
N ASN A 92 14.01 -0.88 -6.13
CA ASN A 92 15.39 -0.66 -5.67
C ASN A 92 15.54 -0.76 -4.15
N GLY A 93 14.44 -0.86 -3.40
CA GLY A 93 14.43 -0.99 -1.94
C GLY A 93 14.63 0.34 -1.19
N SER A 94 14.59 1.48 -1.87
CA SER A 94 14.70 2.78 -1.19
C SER A 94 13.47 3.07 -0.34
N SER A 95 13.69 3.79 0.76
CA SER A 95 12.65 4.19 1.70
C SER A 95 12.90 5.61 2.16
N GLN A 96 11.96 6.50 1.86
CA GLN A 96 12.00 7.90 2.26
C GLN A 96 10.96 8.15 3.36
N LEU A 97 11.38 8.79 4.45
CA LEU A 97 10.47 9.33 5.46
C LEU A 97 9.74 10.54 4.88
N LEU A 98 8.41 10.55 4.96
CA LEU A 98 7.57 11.66 4.50
C LEU A 98 7.33 12.66 5.62
N CYS A 99 6.71 12.20 6.70
CA CYS A 99 6.42 12.97 7.91
C CYS A 99 6.11 12.03 9.08
N GLY A 100 6.03 12.60 10.29
CA GLY A 100 5.48 11.89 11.43
C GLY A 100 3.99 11.62 11.23
N ASN A 101 3.51 10.48 11.74
CA ASN A 101 2.09 10.20 11.83
C ASN A 101 1.50 11.02 12.98
N PRO A 102 0.57 11.95 12.73
CA PRO A 102 -0.04 12.76 13.78
C PRO A 102 -1.02 11.98 14.66
N GLY A 103 -1.31 10.72 14.31
CA GLY A 103 -2.40 9.93 14.87
C GLY A 103 -2.50 9.93 16.40
N GLU A 104 -3.74 9.99 16.88
CA GLU A 104 -4.07 9.76 18.28
C GLU A 104 -4.13 8.25 18.57
N THR A 105 -4.06 7.86 19.85
CA THR A 105 -4.00 6.44 20.28
C THR A 105 -5.14 5.56 19.74
N TYR A 106 -6.24 6.14 19.23
CA TYR A 106 -7.45 5.41 18.82
C TYR A 106 -7.92 5.64 17.37
N SER A 107 -7.20 6.39 16.53
CA SER A 107 -7.56 6.57 15.12
C SER A 107 -6.63 5.79 14.20
N LEU A 108 -7.20 5.10 13.20
CA LEU A 108 -6.39 4.54 12.12
C LEU A 108 -5.87 5.67 11.24
N PRO A 109 -4.61 5.61 10.77
CA PRO A 109 -4.08 6.60 9.85
C PRO A 109 -4.86 6.64 8.53
N ILE A 110 -4.65 7.67 7.71
CA ILE A 110 -5.05 7.66 6.30
C ILE A 110 -3.84 7.33 5.46
N CYS A 111 -3.98 6.33 4.59
CA CYS A 111 -3.05 6.07 3.49
C CYS A 111 -3.87 5.52 2.32
N LYS A 112 -4.09 6.36 1.30
CA LYS A 112 -4.97 6.01 0.17
C LYS A 112 -4.31 6.36 -1.16
N TYR A 113 -4.46 5.50 -2.15
CA TYR A 113 -4.22 5.86 -3.53
C TYR A 113 -5.27 6.88 -3.98
N ILE A 114 -4.85 7.92 -4.70
CA ILE A 114 -5.74 8.94 -5.26
C ILE A 114 -5.71 8.90 -6.78
N SER A 115 -4.51 8.91 -7.35
CA SER A 115 -4.28 8.87 -8.78
C SER A 115 -2.85 8.43 -9.05
N ARG A 116 -2.50 8.25 -10.33
CA ARG A 116 -1.15 7.86 -10.72
C ARG A 116 -0.14 8.86 -10.14
N ASN A 117 0.88 8.32 -9.50
CA ASN A 117 1.93 8.98 -8.75
C ASN A 117 1.45 9.81 -7.55
N GLU A 118 0.26 9.56 -6.99
CA GLU A 118 -0.28 10.38 -5.91
C GLU A 118 -1.10 9.59 -4.88
N PHE A 119 -0.78 9.86 -3.62
CA PHE A 119 -1.45 9.29 -2.46
C PHE A 119 -1.96 10.39 -1.54
N LEU A 120 -2.95 10.07 -0.71
CA LEU A 120 -3.41 10.91 0.39
C LEU A 120 -2.97 10.29 1.71
N ILE A 121 -2.37 11.11 2.57
CA ILE A 121 -1.99 10.75 3.94
C ILE A 121 -2.55 11.74 4.96
N ASP A 122 -2.57 11.33 6.24
CA ASP A 122 -2.78 12.26 7.34
C ASP A 122 -1.46 12.98 7.67
N GLY A 123 -1.42 14.28 7.41
CA GLY A 123 -0.25 15.12 7.61
C GLY A 123 -0.27 15.88 8.93
N PRO A 124 0.76 16.70 9.20
CA PRO A 124 0.84 17.47 10.43
C PRO A 124 -0.41 18.32 10.69
N SER A 125 -0.82 18.42 11.95
CA SER A 125 -2.06 19.10 12.38
C SER A 125 -3.35 18.46 11.85
N HIS A 126 -3.34 17.16 11.58
CA HIS A 126 -4.49 16.39 11.07
C HIS A 126 -5.01 16.89 9.73
N LEU A 127 -4.13 17.39 8.86
CA LEU A 127 -4.51 17.86 7.53
C LEU A 127 -4.32 16.74 6.51
N GLY A 128 -5.26 16.58 5.58
CA GLY A 128 -5.08 15.72 4.43
C GLY A 128 -3.96 16.26 3.52
N VAL A 129 -2.92 15.46 3.30
CA VAL A 129 -1.77 15.83 2.45
C VAL A 129 -1.69 14.90 1.25
N PHE A 130 -1.68 15.49 0.06
CA PHE A 130 -1.39 14.76 -1.17
C PHE A 130 0.12 14.62 -1.35
N VAL A 131 0.62 13.40 -1.45
CA VAL A 131 2.04 13.11 -1.60
C VAL A 131 2.31 12.37 -2.89
N LYS A 132 3.32 12.82 -3.63
CA LYS A 132 3.76 12.14 -4.84
C LYS A 132 4.71 10.99 -4.55
N THR A 133 4.92 10.12 -5.54
CA THR A 133 5.95 9.05 -5.50
C THR A 133 7.38 9.58 -5.34
N SER A 134 7.63 10.84 -5.68
CA SER A 134 8.88 11.57 -5.37
C SER A 134 9.03 11.96 -3.90
N GLY A 135 8.02 11.71 -3.07
CA GLY A 135 8.01 11.98 -1.64
C GLY A 135 7.76 13.45 -1.25
N ILE A 136 7.27 14.26 -2.18
CA ILE A 136 6.91 15.68 -1.94
C ILE A 136 5.42 15.91 -2.20
N SER A 137 4.87 16.94 -1.54
CA SER A 137 3.54 17.48 -1.85
C SER A 137 3.68 18.69 -2.78
N GLU A 138 2.82 18.77 -3.78
CA GLU A 138 2.71 19.93 -4.69
C GLU A 138 1.36 20.65 -4.57
N ARG A 139 0.45 20.13 -3.73
CA ARG A 139 -0.88 20.71 -3.53
C ARG A 139 -1.02 21.20 -2.10
N PRO A 140 -1.79 22.29 -1.86
CA PRO A 140 -2.12 22.70 -0.52
C PRO A 140 -2.75 21.55 0.28
N PRO A 141 -2.44 21.42 1.57
CA PRO A 141 -3.14 20.48 2.45
C PRO A 141 -4.63 20.85 2.57
N ILE A 142 -5.46 19.86 2.85
CA ILE A 142 -6.91 20.03 3.01
C ILE A 142 -7.35 19.75 4.45
N ASN A 143 -8.31 20.53 4.94
CA ASN A 143 -9.05 20.19 6.16
C ASN A 143 -10.05 19.09 5.83
N TRP A 144 -10.29 18.19 6.79
CA TRP A 144 -11.27 17.12 6.68
C TRP A 144 -11.95 16.89 8.03
#